data_AF-A0A1G1LJA0-F1
#
_entry.id   AF-A0A1G1LJA0-F1
#
_cell.length_a   1.000
_cell.length_b   1.000
_cell.length_c   1.000
_cell.angle_alpha   90.00
_cell.angle_beta   90.00
_cell.angle_gamma   90.00
#
_symmetry.space_group_name_H-M   'P 1'
#
loop_
_entity.id
_entity.type
_entity.pdbx_description
1 polymer ?
#
loop_
_entity_poly.entity_id
_entity_poly.type
_entity_poly.pdbx_seq_one_letter_code
_entity_poly.pdbx_strand_id
1 'polypeptide(L)'
;MDPLSTVLLVLIISSILFLIGAGLLSTIDALRLRSYLKANYYDRWQYVTTVPPFGAGGGNSPRFFRYVFSNEDNKDEKIVRLKDSIKRYFYTAIVFAFTIVVSVVFLFGIHFFHVV
;
A
#
# COMPACT_ATOMS: atom_id res chain seq x y z
N MET A 1 -2.99 -15.48 -29.98
CA MET A 1 -2.02 -14.60 -29.29
C MET A 1 -0.67 -15.30 -29.35
N ASP A 2 0.40 -14.56 -29.63
CA ASP A 2 1.75 -15.08 -29.51
C ASP A 2 2.07 -15.39 -28.03
N PRO A 3 3.02 -16.31 -27.75
CA PRO A 3 3.34 -16.72 -26.39
C PRO A 3 3.74 -15.56 -25.47
N LEU A 4 4.43 -14.53 -26.00
CA LEU A 4 4.86 -13.37 -25.22
C LEU A 4 3.65 -12.54 -24.77
N SER A 5 2.73 -12.25 -25.68
CA SER A 5 1.48 -11.54 -25.36
C SER A 5 0.66 -12.25 -24.29
N THR A 6 0.57 -13.58 -24.33
CA THR A 6 -0.13 -14.37 -23.31
C THR A 6 0.55 -14.27 -21.95
N VAL A 7 1.88 -14.38 -21.89
CA VAL A 7 2.65 -14.26 -20.64
C VAL A 7 2.49 -12.86 -20.02
N LEU A 8 2.60 -11.81 -20.83
CA LEU A 8 2.42 -10.43 -20.37
C LEU A 8 1.01 -10.18 -19.83
N LEU A 9 -0.03 -10.70 -20.51
CA LEU A 9 -1.40 -10.57 -20.04
C LEU A 9 -1.60 -11.24 -18.67
N VAL A 10 -1.10 -12.47 -18.50
CA VAL A 10 -1.18 -13.20 -17.22
C VAL A 10 -0.43 -12.46 -16.11
N LEU A 11 0.76 -11.92 -16.40
CA LEU A 11 1.53 -11.11 -15.46
C LEU A 11 0.74 -9.86 -15.03
N ILE A 12 0.13 -9.14 -15.97
CA ILE A 12 -0.66 -7.93 -15.67
C ILE A 12 -1.87 -8.27 -14.79
N ILE A 13 -2.65 -9.30 -15.16
CA ILE A 13 -3.86 -9.67 -14.42
C ILE A 13 -3.50 -10.13 -13.00
N SER A 14 -2.52 -11.02 -12.86
CA SER A 14 -2.07 -11.50 -11.54
C SER A 14 -1.54 -10.36 -10.67
N SER A 15 -0.85 -9.40 -11.28
CA SER A 15 -0.34 -8.21 -10.59
C SER A 15 -1.44 -7.31 -10.07
N ILE A 16 -2.47 -7.05 -10.89
CA ILE A 16 -3.63 -6.26 -10.50
C ILE A 16 -4.37 -6.93 -9.34
N LEU A 17 -4.62 -8.25 -9.44
CA LEU A 17 -5.29 -9.01 -8.38
C LEU A 17 -4.52 -8.96 -7.06
N PHE A 18 -3.20 -9.10 -7.12
CA PHE A 18 -2.33 -8.99 -5.95
C PHE A 18 -2.42 -7.60 -5.31
N LEU A 19 -2.30 -6.53 -6.11
CA LEU A 19 -2.34 -5.16 -5.61
C LEU A 19 -3.70 -4.81 -4.99
N ILE A 20 -4.81 -5.29 -5.57
CA ILE A 20 -6.14 -5.14 -4.99
C ILE A 20 -6.22 -5.85 -3.64
N GLY A 21 -5.78 -7.11 -3.56
CA GLY A 21 -5.79 -7.88 -2.31
C GLY A 21 -4.97 -7.22 -1.21
N ALA A 22 -3.74 -6.80 -1.52
CA ALA A 22 -2.86 -6.09 -0.58
C ALA A 22 -3.47 -4.74 -0.14
N GLY A 23 -4.09 -4.00 -1.08
CA GLY A 23 -4.76 -2.74 -0.80
C GLY A 23 -5.96 -2.90 0.13
N LEU A 24 -6.77 -3.93 -0.05
CA LEU A 24 -7.91 -4.24 0.83
C LEU A 24 -7.45 -4.56 2.25
N LEU A 25 -6.44 -5.41 2.41
CA LEU A 25 -5.89 -5.75 3.73
C LEU A 25 -5.30 -4.52 4.44
N SER A 26 -4.53 -3.70 3.72
CA SER A 26 -4.00 -2.43 4.24
C SER A 26 -5.11 -1.48 4.66
N THR A 27 -6.19 -1.40 3.89
CA THR A 27 -7.36 -0.55 4.20
C THR A 27 -8.07 -1.00 5.47
N ILE A 28 -8.23 -2.32 5.68
CA ILE A 28 -8.83 -2.86 6.90
C ILE A 28 -8.03 -2.43 8.14
N ASP A 29 -6.70 -2.55 8.10
CA ASP A 29 -5.85 -2.16 9.23
C ASP A 29 -5.80 -0.64 9.42
N ALA A 30 -5.86 0.14 8.34
CA ALA A 30 -5.99 1.60 8.42
C ALA A 30 -7.31 2.03 9.09
N LEU A 31 -8.42 1.36 8.77
CA LEU A 31 -9.71 1.59 9.43
C LEU A 31 -9.67 1.19 10.90
N ARG A 32 -9.06 0.04 11.24
CA ARG A 32 -8.86 -0.38 12.63
C ARG A 32 -8.05 0.64 13.43
N LEU A 33 -6.94 1.13 12.86
CA LEU A 33 -6.12 2.17 13.47
C LEU A 33 -6.93 3.44 13.68
N ARG A 34 -7.66 3.89 12.66
CA ARG A 34 -8.51 5.09 12.75
C ARG A 34 -9.57 4.96 13.83
N SER A 35 -10.29 3.85 13.90
CA SER A 35 -11.31 3.60 14.93
C SER A 35 -10.70 3.54 16.32
N TYR A 36 -9.53 2.91 16.45
CA TYR A 36 -8.82 2.82 17.73
C TYR A 36 -8.38 4.18 18.25
N LEU A 37 -7.85 5.03 17.37
CA LEU A 37 -7.46 6.40 17.73
C LEU A 37 -8.66 7.25 18.08
N LYS A 38 -9.78 7.11 17.38
CA LYS A 38 -11.00 7.85 17.72
C LYS A 38 -11.47 7.55 19.15
N ALA A 39 -11.32 6.29 19.58
CA ALA A 39 -11.76 5.84 20.89
C ALA A 39 -10.78 6.17 22.03
N ASN A 40 -9.46 6.20 21.77
CA ASN A 40 -8.44 6.29 22.83
C ASN A 40 -7.55 7.55 22.74
N TYR A 41 -7.42 8.15 21.56
CA TYR A 41 -6.51 9.27 21.27
C TYR A 41 -7.17 10.26 20.30
N TYR A 42 -8.29 10.86 20.74
CA TYR A 42 -9.17 11.67 19.88
C TYR A 42 -8.45 12.84 19.21
N ASP A 43 -7.60 13.57 19.94
CA ASP A 43 -6.82 14.69 19.39
C ASP A 43 -5.95 14.25 18.21
N ARG A 44 -5.33 13.07 18.36
CA ARG A 44 -4.47 12.50 17.34
C ARG A 44 -5.29 11.98 16.15
N TRP A 45 -6.45 11.38 16.41
CA TRP A 45 -7.43 11.03 15.37
C TRP A 45 -7.86 12.26 14.57
N GLN A 46 -8.18 13.36 15.24
CA GLN A 46 -8.59 14.61 14.60
C GLN A 46 -7.46 15.15 13.73
N TYR A 47 -6.23 15.23 14.25
CA TYR A 47 -5.06 15.66 13.49
C TYR A 47 -4.85 14.87 12.20
N VAL A 48 -4.88 13.53 12.27
CA VAL A 48 -4.62 12.68 11.09
C VAL A 48 -5.79 12.49 10.15
N THR A 49 -7.01 12.80 10.57
CA THR A 49 -8.17 12.76 9.68
C THR A 49 -8.55 14.14 9.16
N THR A 50 -7.85 15.20 9.60
CA THR A 50 -8.06 16.54 9.08
C THR A 50 -7.46 16.68 7.70
N VAL A 51 -8.31 16.98 6.73
CA VAL A 51 -7.93 17.38 5.38
C VAL A 51 -8.27 18.87 5.24
N PRO A 52 -7.29 19.79 5.25
CA PRO A 52 -7.56 21.19 4.91
C PRO A 52 -8.05 21.27 3.45
N PRO A 53 -9.14 21.99 3.12
CA PRO A 53 -10.03 22.82 3.96
C PRO A 53 -11.27 22.10 4.54
N PHE A 54 -11.46 20.81 4.26
CA PHE A 54 -12.67 20.02 4.55
C PHE A 54 -12.85 19.57 6.01
N GLY A 55 -11.93 19.93 6.92
CA GLY A 55 -12.03 19.61 8.34
C GLY A 55 -11.64 18.16 8.69
N ALA A 56 -11.96 17.74 9.92
CA ALA A 56 -11.67 16.40 10.44
C ALA A 56 -12.69 15.37 9.97
N GLY A 57 -12.28 14.10 9.89
CA GLY A 57 -13.14 13.02 9.39
C GLY A 57 -12.90 12.64 7.93
N GLY A 58 -11.97 13.29 7.23
CA GLY A 58 -11.53 12.87 5.90
C GLY A 58 -10.87 11.49 5.93
N GLY A 59 -11.27 10.62 5.00
CA GLY A 59 -10.46 9.46 4.61
C GLY A 59 -9.31 9.95 3.72
N ASN A 60 -8.11 9.40 3.90
CA ASN A 60 -6.92 9.67 3.07
C ASN A 60 -6.29 11.06 3.20
N SER A 61 -5.98 11.51 4.42
CA SER A 61 -5.11 12.68 4.56
C SER A 61 -3.63 12.29 4.37
N PRO A 62 -2.80 13.13 3.73
CA PRO A 62 -1.34 12.97 3.75
C PRO A 62 -0.76 12.89 5.17
N ARG A 63 -1.46 13.48 6.16
CA ARG A 63 -1.10 13.40 7.58
C ARG A 63 -1.27 11.99 8.13
N PHE A 64 -2.26 11.23 7.66
CA PHE A 64 -2.42 9.83 8.04
C PHE A 64 -1.22 9.00 7.57
N PHE A 65 -0.81 9.17 6.30
CA PHE A 65 0.40 8.52 5.79
C PHE A 65 1.62 8.94 6.60
N ARG A 66 1.88 10.23 6.77
CA ARG A 66 3.00 10.73 7.58
C ARG A 66 3.00 10.13 8.98
N TYR A 67 1.83 10.01 9.59
CA TYR A 67 1.69 9.42 10.90
C TYR A 67 2.00 7.92 10.91
N VAL A 68 1.49 7.14 9.93
CA VAL A 68 1.77 5.70 9.86
C VAL A 68 3.27 5.44 9.78
N PHE A 69 4.02 6.28 9.07
CA PHE A 69 5.47 6.16 8.91
C PHE A 69 6.30 6.92 9.96
N SER A 70 5.68 7.62 10.92
CA SER A 70 6.41 8.25 12.03
C SER A 70 6.69 7.27 13.16
N ASN A 71 7.50 7.67 14.14
CA ASN A 71 7.74 6.94 15.40
C ASN A 71 6.77 7.36 16.53
N GLU A 72 5.72 8.12 16.22
CA GLU A 72 4.77 8.62 17.20
C GLU A 72 3.74 7.54 17.55
N ASP A 73 4.03 6.71 18.55
CA ASP A 73 3.20 5.54 18.86
C ASP A 73 2.48 5.63 20.21
N ASN A 74 2.62 6.75 20.93
CA ASN A 74 2.08 6.94 22.29
C ASN A 74 2.49 5.84 23.30
N LYS A 75 3.55 5.07 23.00
CA LYS A 75 3.97 3.86 23.72
C LYS A 75 2.87 2.78 23.77
N ASP A 76 1.95 2.79 22.82
CA ASP A 76 0.85 1.83 22.73
C ASP A 76 1.18 0.73 21.71
N GLU A 77 1.35 -0.51 22.20
CA GLU A 77 1.67 -1.66 21.36
C GLU A 77 0.65 -1.91 20.25
N LYS A 78 -0.63 -1.60 20.47
CA LYS A 78 -1.67 -1.82 19.47
C LYS A 78 -1.52 -0.84 18.30
N ILE A 79 -1.14 0.39 18.57
CA ILE A 79 -0.81 1.38 17.53
C ILE A 79 0.40 0.90 16.73
N VAL A 80 1.46 0.47 17.40
CA VAL A 80 2.68 -0.05 16.74
C VAL A 80 2.34 -1.20 15.79
N ARG A 81 1.62 -2.22 16.28
CA ARG A 81 1.24 -3.40 15.48
C ARG A 81 0.42 -3.03 14.23
N LEU A 82 -0.55 -2.11 14.39
CA LEU A 82 -1.37 -1.67 13.27
C LEU A 82 -0.56 -0.86 12.24
N LYS A 83 0.30 0.05 12.69
CA LYS A 83 1.19 0.81 11.80
C LYS A 83 2.13 -0.12 11.05
N ASP A 84 2.74 -1.09 11.74
CA ASP A 84 3.67 -2.02 11.12
C ASP A 84 3.00 -2.96 10.11
N SER A 85 1.74 -3.34 10.37
CA SER A 85 0.94 -4.08 9.38
C SER A 85 0.72 -3.25 8.11
N ILE A 86 0.29 -2.00 8.25
CA ILE A 86 0.08 -1.08 7.11
C ILE A 86 1.38 -0.85 6.34
N LYS A 87 2.49 -0.57 7.06
CA LYS A 87 3.83 -0.41 6.46
C LYS A 87 4.24 -1.64 5.67
N ARG A 88 4.01 -2.84 6.22
CA ARG A 88 4.34 -4.11 5.57
C ARG A 88 3.63 -4.24 4.23
N TYR A 89 2.31 -4.01 4.17
CA TYR A 89 1.58 -4.05 2.90
C TYR A 89 2.09 -3.00 1.90
N PHE A 90 2.42 -1.81 2.38
CA PHE A 90 2.98 -0.75 1.55
C PHE A 90 4.34 -1.14 0.95
N TYR A 91 5.27 -1.64 1.77
CA TYR A 91 6.57 -2.10 1.30
C TYR A 91 6.46 -3.30 0.38
N THR A 92 5.59 -4.26 0.70
CA THR A 92 5.31 -5.40 -0.19
C THR A 92 4.80 -4.93 -1.55
N ALA A 93 3.89 -3.95 -1.59
CA ALA A 93 3.40 -3.39 -2.85
C ALA A 93 4.50 -2.72 -3.67
N ILE A 94 5.41 -1.96 -3.03
CA ILE A 94 6.56 -1.33 -3.69
C ILE A 94 7.51 -2.40 -4.26
N VAL A 95 7.91 -3.36 -3.45
CA VAL A 95 8.82 -4.44 -3.86
C VAL A 95 8.20 -5.22 -5.02
N PHE A 96 6.92 -5.55 -4.93
CA PHE A 96 6.21 -6.25 -5.99
C PHE A 96 6.15 -5.45 -7.29
N ALA A 97 5.82 -4.15 -7.23
CA ALA A 97 5.82 -3.27 -8.40
C ALA A 97 7.21 -3.21 -9.07
N PHE A 98 8.27 -3.11 -8.27
CA PHE A 98 9.64 -3.13 -8.78
C PHE A 98 9.97 -4.47 -9.46
N THR A 99 9.61 -5.60 -8.84
CA THR A 99 9.81 -6.94 -9.41
C THR A 99 9.10 -7.10 -10.76
N ILE A 100 7.91 -6.54 -10.94
CA ILE A 100 7.19 -6.56 -12.23
C ILE A 100 7.99 -5.81 -13.29
N VAL A 101 8.44 -4.59 -12.99
CA VAL A 101 9.22 -3.77 -13.94
C VAL A 101 10.48 -4.52 -14.38
N VAL A 102 11.23 -5.09 -13.43
CA VAL A 102 12.44 -5.89 -13.73
C VAL A 102 12.09 -7.10 -14.59
N SER A 103 11.01 -7.82 -14.26
CA SER A 103 10.58 -9.00 -15.02
C SER A 103 10.20 -8.66 -16.45
N VAL A 104 9.49 -7.55 -16.66
CA VAL A 104 9.11 -7.07 -17.99
C VAL A 104 10.34 -6.69 -18.82
N VAL A 105 11.27 -5.92 -18.25
CA VAL A 105 12.53 -5.55 -18.92
C VAL A 105 13.33 -6.79 -19.31
N PHE A 106 13.42 -7.77 -18.41
CA PHE A 106 14.12 -9.03 -18.67
C PHE A 106 13.47 -9.85 -19.79
N LEU A 107 12.14 -9.96 -19.80
CA LEU A 107 11.38 -10.64 -20.86
C LEU A 107 11.61 -10.01 -22.23
N PHE A 108 11.58 -8.67 -22.31
CA PHE A 108 11.89 -7.96 -23.56
C PHE A 108 13.34 -8.18 -24.01
N GLY A 109 14.29 -8.17 -23.07
CA GLY A 109 15.69 -8.48 -23.35
C GLY A 109 15.86 -9.86 -23.98
N ILE A 110 15.30 -10.91 -23.36
CA ILE A 110 15.34 -12.27 -23.91
C ILE A 110 14.68 -12.34 -25.29
N HIS A 111 13.52 -11.72 -25.46
CA HIS A 111 12.81 -11.77 -26.74
C HIS A 111 13.62 -11.11 -27.86
N PHE A 112 14.25 -9.96 -27.60
CA PHE A 112 15.09 -9.27 -28.57
C PHE A 112 16.27 -10.14 -29.01
N PHE A 113 16.99 -10.78 -28.08
CA PHE A 113 18.13 -11.67 -28.40
C PHE A 113 17.74 -12.95 -29.15
N HIS A 114 16.48 -13.39 -29.07
CA HIS A 114 16.02 -14.59 -29.77
C HIS A 114 15.47 -14.30 -31.18
N VAL A 115 15.02 -13.07 -31.44
CA VAL A 115 14.42 -12.67 -32.72
C VAL A 115 15.46 -12.08 -33.69
N VAL A 116 16.51 -11.45 -33.16
CA VAL A 116 17.67 -10.93 -33.91
C VAL A 116 18.70 -12.04 -34.09
#